data_AF-A0A0A9GXD7-F1
#
_entry.id   AF-A0A0A9GXD7-F1
#
_cell.length_a   1.000
_cell.length_b   1.000
_cell.length_c   1.000
_cell.angle_alpha   90.00
_cell.angle_beta   90.00
_cell.angle_gamma   90.00
#
_symmetry.space_group_name_H-M   'P 1'
#
loop_
_entity.id
_entity.type
_entity.pdbx_description
1 polymer ?
#
loop_
_entity_poly.entity_id
_entity_poly.type
_entity_poly.pdbx_seq_one_letter_code
_entity_poly.pdbx_strand_id
1 'polypeptide(L)'
;MIGTETDGSIMCPSSFNSVVGIKPTVGITSHAGVIITSPRMDTVGPITRTVSDAVHVLDAIVGYDPRDADATRMALQYIPEGGYMQFLNIDRIIGKILGILRKDFFRFPLGSVQEKVFSQHFDIMRF
;
A
#
# COMPACT_ATOMS: atom_id res chain seq x y z
N MET A 1 -0.67 6.21 12.28
CA MET A 1 -1.82 7.07 11.91
C MET A 1 -2.69 6.29 10.95
N ILE A 2 -4.00 6.57 10.91
CA ILE A 2 -4.93 6.02 9.93
C ILE A 2 -5.27 7.13 8.93
N GLY A 3 -5.26 6.79 7.65
CA GLY A 3 -5.73 7.64 6.56
C GLY A 3 -6.80 6.93 5.74
N THR A 4 -7.47 7.69 4.89
CA THR A 4 -8.41 7.17 3.88
C THR A 4 -7.88 7.54 2.51
N GLU A 5 -8.04 6.66 1.53
CA GLU A 5 -7.63 6.94 0.16
C GLU A 5 -8.69 6.53 -0.85
N THR A 6 -9.13 7.53 -1.63
CA THR A 6 -9.88 7.37 -2.87
C THR A 6 -8.92 7.35 -4.06
N ASP A 7 -8.01 8.32 -4.11
CA ASP A 7 -7.05 8.55 -5.18
C ASP A 7 -5.82 9.31 -4.64
N GLY A 8 -4.87 8.58 -4.06
CA GLY A 8 -3.62 9.14 -3.53
C GLY A 8 -3.68 9.79 -2.13
N SER A 9 -4.82 9.87 -1.44
CA SER A 9 -4.91 10.57 -0.14
C SER A 9 -4.16 9.91 1.03
N ILE A 10 -3.63 8.69 0.88
CA ILE A 10 -2.64 8.06 1.76
C ILE A 10 -1.24 8.16 1.12
N MET A 11 -1.11 7.80 -0.16
CA MET A 11 0.18 7.70 -0.86
C MET A 11 0.85 9.06 -1.08
N CYS A 12 0.11 10.07 -1.54
CA CYS A 12 0.63 11.41 -1.79
C CYS A 12 1.19 12.05 -0.51
N PRO A 13 0.43 12.22 0.60
CA PRO A 13 1.00 12.83 1.80
C PRO A 13 2.14 11.99 2.38
N SER A 14 2.11 10.66 2.23
CA SER A 14 3.22 9.80 2.65
C SER A 14 4.50 10.10 1.86
N SER A 15 4.39 10.24 0.54
CA SER A 15 5.49 10.61 -0.34
C SER A 15 6.03 12.01 -0.03
N PHE A 16 5.17 13.00 0.23
CA PHE A 16 5.59 14.37 0.52
C PHE A 16 6.23 14.52 1.91
N ASN A 17 5.93 13.62 2.85
CA ASN A 17 6.42 13.70 4.23
C ASN A 17 7.47 12.64 4.58
N SER A 18 7.98 11.89 3.59
CA SER A 18 9.01 10.85 3.80
C SER A 18 8.59 9.79 4.84
N VAL A 19 7.32 9.36 4.77
CA VAL A 19 6.76 8.30 5.63
C VAL A 19 6.18 7.17 4.77
N VAL A 20 5.87 6.05 5.40
CA VAL A 20 5.29 4.88 4.73
C VAL A 20 3.77 4.96 4.78
N GLY A 21 3.13 4.92 3.61
CA GLY A 21 1.69 4.77 3.45
C GLY A 21 1.35 3.48 2.71
N ILE A 22 0.30 2.80 3.13
CA ILE A 22 -0.26 1.65 2.41
C ILE A 22 -1.71 1.98 2.05
N LYS A 23 -2.01 2.02 0.76
CA LYS A 23 -3.39 1.92 0.25
C LYS A 23 -3.72 0.43 0.07
N PRO A 24 -4.51 -0.19 0.97
CA PRO A 24 -4.80 -1.62 0.86
C PRO A 24 -5.65 -1.96 -0.37
N THR A 25 -5.90 -3.26 -0.57
CA THR A 25 -6.88 -3.75 -1.54
C THR A 25 -8.27 -3.24 -1.15
N VAL A 26 -9.09 -2.80 -2.12
CA VAL A 26 -10.44 -2.32 -1.83
C VAL A 26 -11.25 -3.41 -1.13
N GLY A 27 -11.89 -3.03 -0.01
CA GLY A 27 -12.73 -3.91 0.79
C GLY A 27 -12.03 -4.74 1.86
N ILE A 28 -10.69 -4.87 1.90
CA ILE A 28 -10.07 -5.68 2.99
C ILE A 28 -10.11 -4.99 4.35
N THR A 29 -10.34 -3.68 4.37
CA THR A 29 -10.53 -2.85 5.56
C THR A 29 -11.92 -2.23 5.51
N SER A 30 -12.63 -2.23 6.64
CA SER A 30 -13.98 -1.66 6.72
C SER A 30 -14.01 -0.13 6.56
N HIS A 31 -15.07 0.36 5.92
CA HIS A 31 -15.47 1.78 5.87
C HIS A 31 -16.41 2.18 7.01
N ALA A 32 -16.75 1.29 7.93
CA ALA A 32 -17.69 1.59 9.01
C ALA A 32 -17.21 2.77 9.87
N GLY A 33 -18.02 3.83 9.93
CA GLY A 33 -17.69 5.08 10.64
C GLY A 33 -16.81 6.04 9.86
N VAL A 34 -16.50 5.75 8.59
CA VAL A 34 -15.74 6.62 7.68
C VAL A 34 -16.68 7.30 6.69
N ILE A 35 -16.48 8.60 6.45
CA ILE A 35 -17.15 9.32 5.37
C ILE A 35 -16.43 8.96 4.07
N ILE A 36 -17.13 8.25 3.19
CA ILE A 36 -16.60 7.78 1.91
C ILE A 36 -17.01 8.70 0.75
N THR A 37 -16.08 8.89 -0.18
CA THR A 37 -16.29 9.53 -1.48
C THR A 37 -16.77 8.52 -2.53
N SER A 38 -16.20 7.32 -2.56
CA SER A 38 -16.51 6.28 -3.54
C SER A 38 -16.38 4.87 -2.95
N PRO A 39 -17.49 4.12 -2.79
CA PRO A 39 -17.46 2.74 -2.28
C PRO A 39 -16.56 1.78 -3.08
N ARG A 40 -16.28 2.10 -4.34
CA ARG A 40 -15.51 1.26 -5.27
C ARG A 40 -14.01 1.56 -5.27
N MET A 41 -13.59 2.66 -4.64
CA MET A 41 -12.19 3.12 -4.67
C MET A 41 -11.65 3.34 -3.26
N ASP A 42 -12.51 3.72 -2.32
CA ASP A 42 -12.09 4.09 -0.99
C ASP A 42 -11.49 2.93 -0.21
N THR A 43 -10.46 3.24 0.54
CA THR A 43 -9.79 2.32 1.46
C THR A 43 -9.37 3.04 2.72
N VAL A 44 -9.26 2.30 3.82
CA VAL A 44 -8.72 2.81 5.09
C VAL A 44 -7.36 2.15 5.28
N GLY A 45 -6.31 2.93 5.47
CA GLY A 45 -4.95 2.39 5.49
C GLY A 45 -4.00 3.12 6.43
N PRO A 46 -2.87 2.49 6.77
CA PRO A 46 -1.90 3.05 7.69
C PRO A 46 -0.99 4.09 7.03
N ILE A 47 -0.63 5.11 7.82
CA ILE A 47 0.50 6.02 7.60
C ILE A 47 1.42 5.94 8.83
N THR A 48 2.67 5.50 8.64
CA THR A 48 3.62 5.22 9.73
C THR A 48 5.07 5.51 9.31
N ARG A 49 6.03 5.42 10.24
CA ARG A 49 7.45 5.74 9.96
C ARG A 49 8.21 4.60 9.29
N THR A 50 7.74 3.35 9.41
CA THR A 50 8.45 2.18 8.90
C THR A 50 7.48 1.21 8.22
N VAL A 51 8.00 0.37 7.30
CA VAL A 51 7.19 -0.68 6.65
C VAL A 51 6.67 -1.67 7.69
N SER A 52 7.47 -1.98 8.72
CA SER A 52 7.05 -2.88 9.80
C SER A 52 5.84 -2.32 10.54
N ASP A 53 5.87 -1.05 10.97
CA ASP A 53 4.75 -0.42 11.67
C ASP A 53 3.49 -0.38 10.78
N ALA A 54 3.65 -0.06 9.50
CA ALA A 54 2.54 -0.02 8.55
C ALA A 54 1.87 -1.40 8.43
N VAL A 55 2.66 -2.47 8.30
CA VAL A 55 2.15 -3.83 8.23
C VAL A 55 1.48 -4.25 9.53
N HIS A 56 2.03 -3.89 10.70
CA HIS A 56 1.38 -4.21 11.99
C HIS A 56 0.00 -3.54 12.12
N VAL A 57 -0.10 -2.27 11.73
CA VAL A 57 -1.38 -1.56 11.76
C VAL A 57 -2.34 -2.14 10.73
N LEU A 58 -1.88 -2.45 9.51
CA LEU A 58 -2.69 -3.10 8.49
C LEU A 58 -3.28 -4.40 9.01
N ASP A 59 -2.45 -5.28 9.57
CA ASP A 59 -2.86 -6.59 10.06
C ASP A 59 -3.90 -6.50 11.19
N ALA A 60 -3.85 -5.42 11.98
CA ALA A 60 -4.83 -5.16 13.03
C ALA A 60 -6.19 -4.64 12.53
N ILE A 61 -6.26 -4.07 11.31
CA ILE A 61 -7.49 -3.43 10.79
C ILE A 61 -8.11 -4.17 9.60
N VAL A 62 -7.40 -5.14 9.00
CA VAL A 62 -7.98 -5.98 7.94
C VAL A 62 -8.96 -6.99 8.53
N GLY A 63 -10.03 -7.28 7.78
CA GLY A 63 -10.97 -8.33 8.14
C GLY A 63 -12.41 -8.03 7.74
N TYR A 64 -13.25 -9.01 8.00
CA TYR A 64 -14.69 -8.86 7.84
C TYR A 64 -15.27 -7.95 8.92
N ASP A 65 -16.09 -6.99 8.51
CA ASP A 65 -16.90 -6.18 9.41
C ASP A 65 -18.38 -6.33 9.01
N PRO A 66 -19.27 -6.82 9.88
CA PRO A 66 -20.70 -6.92 9.58
C PRO A 66 -21.37 -5.57 9.32
N ARG A 67 -20.80 -4.46 9.78
CA ARG A 67 -21.31 -3.10 9.50
C ARG A 67 -20.94 -2.61 8.10
N ASP A 68 -20.07 -3.34 7.42
CA ASP A 68 -19.63 -3.08 6.06
C ASP A 68 -19.44 -4.42 5.31
N ALA A 69 -20.47 -5.27 5.41
CA ALA A 69 -20.42 -6.62 4.88
C ALA A 69 -20.31 -6.64 3.34
N ASP A 70 -20.86 -5.62 2.67
CA ASP A 70 -20.84 -5.52 1.21
C ASP A 70 -19.42 -5.32 0.68
N ALA A 71 -18.59 -4.52 1.35
CA ALA A 71 -17.20 -4.33 0.97
C ALA A 71 -16.31 -5.51 1.44
N THR A 72 -16.48 -5.94 2.70
CA THR A 72 -15.49 -6.81 3.34
C THR A 72 -15.68 -8.30 3.10
N ARG A 73 -16.91 -8.77 2.84
CA ARG A 73 -17.20 -10.22 2.71
C ARG A 73 -16.44 -10.88 1.56
N MET A 74 -16.43 -10.26 0.39
CA MET A 74 -15.72 -10.82 -0.78
C MET A 74 -14.21 -10.59 -0.69
N ALA A 75 -13.78 -9.57 0.04
CA ALA A 75 -12.38 -9.19 0.14
C ALA A 75 -11.58 -10.10 1.10
N LEU A 76 -12.26 -10.84 1.99
CA LEU A 76 -11.65 -11.83 2.88
C LEU A 76 -10.71 -12.81 2.16
N GLN A 77 -11.04 -13.22 0.94
CA GLN A 77 -10.22 -14.16 0.16
C GLN A 77 -8.83 -13.61 -0.19
N TYR A 78 -8.63 -12.30 -0.09
CA TYR A 78 -7.36 -11.64 -0.36
C TYR A 78 -6.53 -11.40 0.90
N ILE A 79 -7.07 -11.73 2.07
CA ILE A 79 -6.34 -11.67 3.34
C ILE A 79 -5.61 -13.00 3.52
N PRO A 80 -4.28 -13.00 3.62
CA PRO A 80 -3.50 -14.22 3.77
C PRO A 80 -3.78 -14.89 5.12
N GLU A 81 -3.87 -16.22 5.11
CA GLU A 81 -3.93 -17.00 6.34
C GLU A 81 -2.66 -16.75 7.18
N GLY A 82 -2.82 -16.35 8.44
CA GLY A 82 -1.70 -15.95 9.30
C GLY A 82 -1.28 -14.48 9.19
N GLY A 83 -2.02 -13.65 8.44
CA GLY A 83 -1.85 -12.20 8.42
C GLY A 83 -0.69 -11.71 7.54
N TYR A 84 -0.52 -10.39 7.43
CA TYR A 84 0.52 -9.78 6.61
C TYR A 84 1.90 -9.75 7.26
N MET A 85 1.98 -9.84 8.60
CA MET A 85 3.25 -9.79 9.33
C MET A 85 4.23 -10.89 8.90
N GLN A 86 3.72 -12.07 8.50
CA GLN A 86 4.54 -13.20 8.03
C GLN A 86 5.41 -12.88 6.80
N PHE A 87 5.10 -11.79 6.07
CA PHE A 87 5.84 -11.37 4.88
C PHE A 87 6.92 -10.33 5.17
N LEU A 88 7.08 -9.86 6.42
CA LEU A 88 8.15 -8.94 6.84
C LEU A 88 9.49 -9.68 6.91
N ASN A 89 10.07 -9.98 5.75
CA ASN A 89 11.35 -10.66 5.62
C ASN A 89 12.15 -10.02 4.48
N ILE A 90 13.38 -9.59 4.78
CA ILE A 90 14.24 -8.86 3.84
C ILE A 90 14.67 -9.70 2.64
N ASP A 91 14.82 -11.02 2.82
CA ASP A 91 15.27 -11.96 1.78
C ASP A 91 14.13 -12.37 0.85
N ARG A 92 12.86 -12.05 1.17
CA ARG A 92 11.69 -12.43 0.35
C ARG A 92 11.69 -11.84 -1.05
N ILE A 93 12.48 -10.79 -1.29
CA ILE A 93 12.63 -10.16 -2.61
C ILE A 93 13.53 -10.97 -3.56
N ILE A 94 14.42 -11.82 -3.02
CA ILE A 94 15.38 -12.59 -3.82
C ILE A 94 14.64 -13.52 -4.80
N GLY A 95 15.00 -13.44 -6.08
CA GLY A 95 14.38 -14.22 -7.14
C GLY A 95 12.94 -13.80 -7.50
N LYS A 96 12.45 -12.66 -7.00
CA LYS A 96 11.15 -12.10 -7.42
C LYS A 96 11.29 -11.32 -8.72
N ILE A 97 10.27 -11.44 -9.57
CA ILE A 97 10.19 -10.68 -10.82
C ILE A 97 9.57 -9.30 -10.51
N LEU A 98 10.33 -8.24 -10.77
CA LEU A 98 9.87 -6.87 -10.61
C LEU A 98 9.57 -6.24 -11.98
N GLY A 99 8.31 -5.88 -12.22
CA GLY A 99 7.87 -5.20 -13.44
C GLY A 99 8.07 -3.68 -13.36
N ILE A 100 8.63 -3.06 -14.40
CA ILE A 100 8.86 -1.61 -14.47
C ILE A 100 8.03 -1.01 -15.61
N LEU A 101 7.04 -0.18 -15.27
CA LEU A 101 6.23 0.56 -16.24
C LEU A 101 7.00 1.78 -16.78
N ARG A 102 7.76 1.61 -17.87
CA ARG A 102 8.60 2.69 -18.42
C ARG A 102 7.86 3.64 -19.36
N LYS A 103 7.11 3.08 -20.31
CA LYS A 103 6.42 3.87 -21.34
C LYS A 103 5.21 4.57 -20.69
N ASP A 104 5.13 5.89 -20.84
CA ASP A 104 4.00 6.74 -20.44
C ASP A 104 3.72 6.89 -18.92
N PHE A 105 4.45 6.20 -18.04
CA PHE A 105 4.32 6.33 -16.57
C PHE A 105 5.56 6.99 -15.94
N PHE A 106 6.69 6.26 -15.88
CA PHE A 106 7.91 6.74 -15.22
C PHE A 106 8.91 7.32 -16.23
N ARG A 107 8.58 8.47 -16.82
CA ARG A 107 9.48 9.27 -17.65
C ARG A 107 9.90 10.53 -16.90
N PHE A 108 11.13 10.52 -16.40
CA PHE A 108 11.72 11.68 -15.75
C PHE A 108 12.59 12.45 -16.74
N PRO A 109 12.72 13.79 -16.60
CA PRO A 109 13.67 14.55 -17.41
C PRO A 109 15.09 14.01 -17.26
N LEU A 110 15.82 13.93 -18.38
CA LEU A 110 17.19 13.44 -18.40
C LEU A 110 18.07 14.28 -17.45
N GLY A 111 18.82 13.63 -16.59
CA GLY A 111 19.71 14.24 -15.60
C GLY A 111 19.03 14.68 -14.30
N SER A 112 17.70 14.55 -14.19
CA SER A 112 16.94 14.92 -12.99
C SER A 112 17.30 14.05 -11.77
N VAL A 113 17.04 14.58 -10.57
CA VAL A 113 17.21 13.83 -9.32
C VAL A 113 16.30 12.60 -9.31
N GLN A 114 15.08 12.74 -9.82
CA GLN A 114 14.10 11.67 -9.90
C GLN A 114 14.59 10.53 -10.79
N GLU A 115 15.14 10.83 -11.97
CA GLU A 115 15.72 9.80 -12.86
C GLU A 115 16.84 9.01 -12.16
N LYS A 116 17.75 9.72 -11.48
CA LYS A 116 18.89 9.12 -10.78
C LYS A 116 18.45 8.27 -9.60
N VAL A 117 17.61 8.82 -8.72
CA VAL A 117 17.10 8.12 -7.53
C VAL A 117 16.27 6.90 -7.93
N PHE A 118 15.40 7.04 -8.93
CA PHE A 118 14.60 5.93 -9.45
C PHE A 118 15.49 4.81 -9.96
N SER A 119 16.50 5.12 -10.79
CA SER A 119 17.42 4.11 -11.33
C SER A 119 18.23 3.41 -10.24
N GLN A 120 18.81 4.17 -9.30
CA GLN A 120 19.58 3.62 -8.16
C GLN A 120 18.74 2.70 -7.28
N HIS A 121 17.46 3.02 -7.08
CA HIS A 121 16.57 2.21 -6.25
C HIS A 121 16.37 0.80 -6.82
N PHE A 122 16.30 0.64 -8.15
CA PHE A 122 16.20 -0.69 -8.77
C PHE A 122 17.49 -1.48 -8.69
N ASP A 123 18.64 -0.82 -8.76
CA ASP A 123 19.92 -1.51 -8.61
C ASP A 123 20.07 -2.09 -7.19
N ILE A 124 19.51 -1.43 -6.17
CA ILE A 124 19.41 -1.97 -4.81
C ILE A 124 18.50 -3.21 -4.75
N MET A 125 17.45 -3.30 -5.57
CA MET A 125 16.49 -4.41 -5.54
C MET A 125 16.88 -5.59 -6.45
N ARG A 126 18.00 -5.52 -7.17
CA ARG A 126 18.50 -6.59 -8.05
C ARG A 126 19.31 -7.60 -7.24
N PHE A 127 18.63 -8.61 -6.70
CA PHE A 127 19.24 -9.79 -6.05
C PHE A 127 18.75 -11.09 -6.67
#